data_AF-A0A6J2KPA1-F1
#
_entry.id   AF-A0A6J2KPA1-F1
#
_cell.length_a   1.000
_cell.length_b   1.000
_cell.length_c   1.000
_cell.angle_alpha   90.00
_cell.angle_beta   90.00
_cell.angle_gamma   90.00
#
_symmetry.space_group_name_H-M   'P 1'
#
loop_
_entity.id
_entity.type
_entity.pdbx_description
1 polymer ?
#
loop_
_entity_poly.entity_id
_entity_poly.type
_entity_poly.pdbx_seq_one_letter_code
_entity_poly.pdbx_strand_id
1 'polypeptide(L)'
;MQSSSPGPVIDLRADVNRLVLHSNLINLEVIIDIEHELRKESSDLISLMFLLYDDPDIALVKLTAYQQSSNAYHEHSLLQDWLLKAKCKLTWKHELVEGLLICKMNNLVRKMGFDLNSLKSYYQTDNCIMSIHINPVKKLLYRICEEMNATNFSKFKRSLLAYGLDFTKQDICEIILLELISKEFIKTNFSNKCLSVANTSTKKMAVRDFVKTIENLEGLQILTMELKALETEVNKHFEKASNSPEDAPISEETHKEDDKFDNAEIFEDSLNFENLTLEDFHASC
;
A
#
# COMPACT_ATOMS: atom_id res chain seq x y z
N MET A 1 -16.63 5.43 -51.51
CA MET A 1 -16.63 5.17 -50.05
C MET A 1 -15.23 4.71 -49.68
N GLN A 2 -14.47 5.51 -48.93
CA GLN A 2 -13.19 5.06 -48.35
C GLN A 2 -13.48 4.52 -46.96
N SER A 3 -13.09 3.28 -46.70
CA SER A 3 -13.19 2.65 -45.39
C SER A 3 -12.05 3.17 -44.52
N SER A 4 -12.36 4.08 -43.59
CA SER A 4 -11.45 4.49 -42.54
C SER A 4 -11.09 3.25 -41.70
N SER A 5 -9.84 2.78 -41.78
CA SER A 5 -9.35 1.78 -40.82
C SER A 5 -9.40 2.40 -39.42
N PRO A 6 -9.91 1.70 -38.39
CA PRO A 6 -9.68 2.14 -37.03
C PRO A 6 -8.16 2.15 -36.79
N GLY A 7 -7.63 3.25 -36.27
CA GLY A 7 -6.26 3.27 -35.77
C GLY A 7 -6.12 2.31 -34.58
N PRO A 8 -4.89 1.92 -34.21
CA PRO A 8 -4.68 1.04 -33.06
C PRO A 8 -5.33 1.63 -31.81
N VAL A 9 -6.22 0.86 -31.18
CA VAL A 9 -6.80 1.22 -29.88
C VAL A 9 -5.69 1.05 -28.84
N ILE A 10 -5.05 2.15 -28.49
CA ILE A 10 -4.00 2.19 -27.47
C ILE A 10 -4.64 1.91 -26.12
N ASP A 11 -4.43 0.71 -25.57
CA ASP A 11 -4.80 0.41 -24.18
C ASP A 11 -3.77 1.04 -23.23
N LEU A 12 -4.07 2.27 -22.84
CA LEU A 12 -3.28 3.07 -21.91
C LEU A 12 -2.97 2.33 -20.59
N ARG A 13 -3.83 1.39 -20.15
CA ARG A 13 -3.57 0.60 -18.94
C ARG A 13 -2.53 -0.49 -19.16
N ALA A 14 -2.64 -1.24 -20.27
CA ALA A 14 -1.64 -2.22 -20.64
C ALA A 14 -0.26 -1.59 -20.87
N ASP A 15 -0.23 -0.37 -21.42
CA ASP A 15 1.01 0.35 -21.69
C ASP A 15 1.66 0.94 -20.44
N VAL A 16 0.89 1.52 -19.50
CA VAL A 16 1.44 1.94 -18.19
C VAL A 16 1.95 0.73 -17.39
N ASN A 17 1.26 -0.42 -17.43
CA ASN A 17 1.76 -1.64 -16.77
C ASN A 17 3.08 -2.12 -17.37
N ARG A 18 3.17 -2.23 -18.70
CA ARG A 18 4.41 -2.63 -19.36
C ARG A 18 5.54 -1.65 -19.07
N LEU A 19 5.24 -0.34 -19.11
CA LEU A 19 6.19 0.73 -18.80
C LEU A 19 6.72 0.60 -17.38
N VAL A 20 5.87 0.50 -16.35
CA VAL A 20 6.33 0.51 -14.95
C VAL A 20 7.03 -0.80 -14.57
N LEU A 21 6.53 -1.98 -14.98
CA LEU A 21 7.17 -3.27 -14.67
C LEU A 21 8.56 -3.40 -15.31
N HIS A 22 8.65 -3.18 -16.62
CA HIS A 22 9.87 -3.43 -17.41
C HIS A 22 10.78 -2.21 -17.54
N SER A 23 10.44 -1.09 -16.89
CA SER A 23 11.28 0.11 -16.86
C SER A 23 12.59 -0.13 -16.13
N ASN A 24 13.70 0.19 -16.81
CA ASN A 24 15.03 0.34 -16.22
C ASN A 24 15.23 1.71 -15.53
N LEU A 25 14.22 2.59 -15.57
CA LEU A 25 14.21 3.93 -14.95
C LEU A 25 14.07 3.85 -13.42
N ILE A 26 13.67 2.70 -12.86
CA ILE A 26 13.63 2.46 -11.41
C ILE A 26 14.67 1.39 -11.07
N ASN A 27 15.83 1.85 -10.60
CA ASN A 27 16.97 1.04 -10.17
C ASN A 27 17.45 1.49 -8.78
N LEU A 28 18.51 0.87 -8.23
CA LEU A 28 18.98 1.19 -6.87
C LEU A 28 19.51 2.63 -6.72
N GLU A 29 20.19 3.17 -7.73
CA GLU A 29 20.72 4.54 -7.74
C GLU A 29 19.56 5.56 -7.65
N VAL A 30 18.53 5.38 -8.47
CA VAL A 30 17.30 6.20 -8.44
C VAL A 30 16.58 6.12 -7.08
N ILE A 31 16.62 4.97 -6.41
CA ILE A 31 16.05 4.79 -5.06
C ILE A 31 16.85 5.57 -4.00
N ILE A 32 18.17 5.55 -4.09
CA ILE A 32 19.06 6.33 -3.22
C ILE A 32 18.82 7.83 -3.43
N ASP A 33 18.70 8.28 -4.68
CA ASP A 33 18.42 9.69 -5.02
C ASP A 33 17.05 10.15 -4.52
N ILE A 34 16.01 9.32 -4.67
CA ILE A 34 14.67 9.58 -4.12
C ILE A 34 14.79 9.78 -2.60
N GLU A 35 15.43 8.86 -1.88
CA GLU A 35 15.53 8.97 -0.43
C GLU A 35 16.35 10.21 0.00
N HIS A 36 17.45 10.51 -0.69
CA HIS A 36 18.27 11.69 -0.42
C HIS A 36 17.48 13.00 -0.60
N GLU A 37 16.66 13.10 -1.65
CA GLU A 37 15.77 14.25 -1.87
C GLU A 37 14.70 14.34 -0.77
N LEU A 38 14.06 13.22 -0.42
CA LEU A 38 13.01 13.17 0.61
C LEU A 38 13.51 13.43 2.03
N ARG A 39 14.78 13.13 2.34
CA ARG A 39 15.38 13.44 3.65
C ARG A 39 15.45 14.94 3.97
N LYS A 40 15.29 15.82 2.97
CA LYS A 40 15.22 17.28 3.15
C LYS A 40 13.92 17.72 3.84
N GLU A 41 12.84 16.98 3.62
CA GLU A 41 11.50 17.22 4.18
C GLU A 41 11.03 15.92 4.85
N SER A 42 11.42 15.72 6.10
CA SER A 42 11.29 14.42 6.79
C SER A 42 9.85 13.88 6.86
N SER A 43 8.84 14.75 6.81
CA SER A 43 7.42 14.39 6.67
C SER A 43 7.15 13.56 5.42
N ASP A 44 7.69 13.95 4.27
CA ASP A 44 7.44 13.30 2.99
C ASP A 44 7.98 11.87 2.99
N LEU A 45 9.21 11.67 3.50
CA LEU A 45 9.78 10.33 3.65
C LEU A 45 8.93 9.48 4.60
N ILE A 46 8.46 10.02 5.72
CA ILE A 46 7.62 9.29 6.67
C ILE A 46 6.28 8.89 6.03
N SER A 47 5.62 9.80 5.32
CA SER A 47 4.37 9.54 4.58
C SER A 47 4.53 8.48 3.50
N LEU A 48 5.64 8.49 2.75
CA LEU A 48 5.93 7.45 1.77
C LEU A 48 6.15 6.09 2.45
N MET A 49 6.91 6.04 3.54
CA MET A 49 7.19 4.81 4.27
C MET A 49 5.96 4.23 4.97
N PHE A 50 5.07 5.09 5.49
CA PHE A 50 3.76 4.72 6.02
C PHE A 50 2.91 3.94 5.00
N LEU A 51 2.93 4.39 3.73
CA LEU A 51 2.21 3.72 2.64
C LEU A 51 2.89 2.44 2.16
N LEU A 52 4.22 2.44 2.06
CA LEU A 52 4.99 1.40 1.37
C LEU A 52 5.36 0.18 2.22
N TYR A 53 5.67 0.33 3.52
CA TYR A 53 5.97 -0.83 4.36
C TYR A 53 4.70 -1.65 4.60
N ASP A 54 4.67 -2.93 4.21
CA ASP A 54 3.53 -3.82 4.47
C ASP A 54 3.30 -4.01 5.98
N ASP A 55 4.38 -4.41 6.67
CA ASP A 55 4.43 -4.70 8.10
C ASP A 55 4.42 -3.39 8.93
N PRO A 56 3.37 -3.15 9.75
CA PRO A 56 3.22 -1.93 10.51
C PRO A 56 4.20 -1.84 11.70
N ASP A 57 4.56 -2.96 12.31
CA ASP A 57 5.49 -3.00 13.46
C ASP A 57 6.90 -2.65 13.02
N ILE A 58 7.34 -3.21 11.89
CA ILE A 58 8.64 -2.90 11.29
C ILE A 58 8.67 -1.43 10.82
N ALA A 59 7.59 -0.93 10.24
CA ALA A 59 7.47 0.48 9.86
C ALA A 59 7.58 1.40 11.10
N LEU A 60 6.82 1.09 12.15
CA LEU A 60 6.77 1.86 13.40
C LEU A 60 8.15 1.94 14.06
N VAL A 61 8.85 0.80 14.21
CA VAL A 61 10.20 0.76 14.80
C VAL A 61 11.16 1.65 14.01
N LYS A 62 11.17 1.53 12.68
CA LYS A 62 12.09 2.26 11.81
C LYS A 62 11.81 3.76 11.77
N LEU A 63 10.54 4.16 11.67
CA LEU A 63 10.16 5.57 11.61
C LEU A 63 10.32 6.26 12.97
N THR A 64 10.07 5.54 14.08
CA THR A 64 10.37 6.03 15.42
C THR A 64 11.88 6.22 15.62
N ALA A 65 12.71 5.26 15.19
CA ALA A 65 14.17 5.41 15.24
C ALA A 65 14.66 6.58 14.37
N TYR A 66 14.10 6.74 13.16
CA TYR A 66 14.39 7.86 12.27
C TYR A 66 14.08 9.22 12.92
N GLN A 67 12.90 9.39 13.51
CA GLN A 67 12.54 10.60 14.28
C GLN A 67 13.53 10.91 15.42
N GLN A 68 13.96 9.88 16.15
CA GLN A 68 14.83 10.03 17.31
C GLN A 68 16.29 10.31 16.92
N SER A 69 16.72 9.90 15.73
CA SER A 69 18.06 10.13 15.17
C SER A 69 18.30 11.58 14.70
N SER A 70 18.09 12.56 15.59
CA SER A 70 18.11 14.00 15.25
C SER A 70 19.46 14.56 14.74
N ASN A 71 20.59 13.88 14.96
CA ASN A 71 21.93 14.40 14.61
C ASN A 71 23.01 13.33 14.33
N ALA A 72 22.68 12.04 14.39
CA ALA A 72 23.61 10.98 13.98
C ALA A 72 23.42 10.70 12.49
N TYR A 73 24.49 10.33 11.78
CA TYR A 73 24.41 9.81 10.42
C TYR A 73 23.25 8.81 10.33
N HIS A 74 22.31 9.02 9.40
CA HIS A 74 21.21 8.08 9.20
C HIS A 74 21.74 6.82 8.51
N GLU A 75 22.39 5.97 9.30
CA GLU A 75 23.04 4.71 8.91
C GLU A 75 22.05 3.69 8.34
N HIS A 76 20.75 3.93 8.53
CA HIS A 76 19.65 3.12 8.00
C HIS A 76 18.90 3.88 6.91
N SER A 77 18.90 3.30 5.72
CA SER A 77 18.19 3.82 4.54
C SER A 77 16.80 3.19 4.46
N LEU A 78 15.80 3.95 4.87
CA LEU A 78 14.41 3.46 5.03
C LEU A 78 13.83 2.85 3.75
N LEU A 79 14.09 3.48 2.60
CA LEU A 79 13.59 3.11 1.29
C LEU A 79 14.45 2.03 0.62
N GLN A 80 15.78 2.01 0.82
CA GLN A 80 16.61 0.87 0.40
C GLN A 80 16.26 -0.40 1.17
N ASP A 81 16.10 -0.30 2.49
CA ASP A 81 15.69 -1.44 3.32
C ASP A 81 14.29 -1.95 2.95
N TRP A 82 13.38 -1.04 2.58
CA TRP A 82 12.08 -1.40 2.04
C TRP A 82 12.25 -2.15 0.72
N LEU A 83 13.04 -1.62 -0.21
CA LEU A 83 13.30 -2.21 -1.52
C LEU A 83 13.86 -3.64 -1.40
N LEU A 84 14.75 -3.91 -0.44
CA LEU A 84 15.29 -5.26 -0.21
C LEU A 84 14.19 -6.29 0.07
N LYS A 85 13.12 -5.90 0.77
CA LYS A 85 11.95 -6.75 1.03
C LYS A 85 10.95 -6.74 -0.12
N ALA A 86 10.69 -5.56 -0.69
CA ALA A 86 9.69 -5.36 -1.72
C ALA A 86 10.06 -6.03 -3.04
N LYS A 87 11.36 -6.20 -3.36
CA LYS A 87 11.86 -6.90 -4.55
C LYS A 87 11.27 -8.31 -4.75
N CYS A 88 10.81 -8.97 -3.70
CA CYS A 88 10.14 -10.27 -3.78
C CYS A 88 8.73 -10.21 -4.42
N LYS A 89 8.13 -9.01 -4.54
CA LYS A 89 6.83 -8.78 -5.18
C LYS A 89 7.00 -8.28 -6.59
N LEU A 90 6.27 -8.82 -7.57
CA LEU A 90 6.24 -8.26 -8.93
C LEU A 90 5.70 -6.81 -8.98
N THR A 91 4.93 -6.39 -7.98
CA THR A 91 4.28 -5.07 -7.91
C THR A 91 5.11 -3.95 -7.29
N TRP A 92 6.33 -4.18 -6.77
CA TRP A 92 7.04 -3.15 -5.97
C TRP A 92 7.27 -1.82 -6.69
N LYS A 93 7.55 -1.85 -8.01
CA LYS A 93 7.69 -0.63 -8.83
C LYS A 93 6.40 0.16 -8.91
N HIS A 94 5.26 -0.53 -9.00
CA HIS A 94 3.95 0.10 -8.97
C HIS A 94 3.60 0.65 -7.59
N GLU A 95 3.91 -0.09 -6.53
CA GLU A 95 3.73 0.39 -5.15
C GLU A 95 4.50 1.69 -4.93
N LEU A 96 5.77 1.75 -5.31
CA LEU A 96 6.58 2.98 -5.25
C LEU A 96 5.95 4.14 -6.03
N VAL A 97 5.64 3.93 -7.31
CA VAL A 97 5.11 5.00 -8.18
C VAL A 97 3.74 5.49 -7.69
N GLU A 98 2.86 4.58 -7.28
CA GLU A 98 1.57 4.91 -6.68
C GLU A 98 1.75 5.71 -5.38
N GLY A 99 2.69 5.31 -4.51
CA GLY A 99 3.00 5.99 -3.26
C GLY A 99 3.50 7.43 -3.46
N LEU A 100 4.46 7.61 -4.38
CA LEU A 100 4.96 8.94 -4.77
C LEU A 100 3.84 9.84 -5.31
N LEU A 101 2.88 9.28 -6.07
CA LEU A 101 1.74 10.04 -6.60
C LEU A 101 0.70 10.38 -5.53
N ILE A 102 0.48 9.49 -4.56
CA ILE A 102 -0.40 9.72 -3.40
C ILE A 102 0.15 10.84 -2.52
N CYS A 103 1.45 10.79 -2.19
CA CYS A 103 2.15 11.85 -1.46
C CYS A 103 2.45 13.11 -2.31
N LYS A 104 1.83 13.25 -3.49
CA LYS A 104 1.97 14.42 -4.38
C LYS A 104 3.42 14.75 -4.81
N MET A 105 4.35 13.80 -4.71
CA MET A 105 5.79 13.91 -5.04
C MET A 105 6.06 13.90 -6.56
N ASN A 106 5.23 14.62 -7.30
CA ASN A 106 5.20 14.72 -8.76
C ASN A 106 6.55 15.14 -9.38
N ASN A 107 7.43 15.78 -8.60
CA ASN A 107 8.76 16.18 -9.04
C ASN A 107 9.71 14.98 -9.19
N LEU A 108 9.66 14.03 -8.26
CA LEU A 108 10.47 12.80 -8.31
C LEU A 108 10.00 11.87 -9.44
N VAL A 109 8.68 11.73 -9.60
CA VAL A 109 8.08 10.96 -10.71
C VAL A 109 8.52 11.51 -12.08
N ARG A 110 8.58 12.83 -12.25
CA ARG A 110 9.10 13.46 -13.48
C ARG A 110 10.61 13.32 -13.64
N LYS A 111 11.40 13.38 -12.56
CA LYS A 111 12.87 13.15 -12.62
C LYS A 111 13.22 11.74 -13.10
N MET A 112 12.41 10.74 -12.75
CA MET A 112 12.54 9.37 -13.27
C MET A 112 12.18 9.24 -14.77
N GLY A 113 11.70 10.29 -15.44
CA GLY A 113 11.38 10.26 -16.87
C GLY A 113 10.00 9.70 -17.23
N PHE A 114 9.10 9.48 -16.26
CA PHE A 114 7.73 9.05 -16.53
C PHE A 114 6.82 10.21 -16.98
N ASP A 115 5.89 9.94 -17.89
CA ASP A 115 4.78 10.86 -18.16
C ASP A 115 3.80 10.88 -16.97
N LEU A 116 3.80 12.01 -16.27
CA LEU A 116 2.98 12.21 -15.08
C LEU A 116 1.47 12.09 -15.39
N ASN A 117 1.02 12.49 -16.58
CA ASN A 117 -0.41 12.51 -16.89
C ASN A 117 -0.96 11.10 -17.09
N SER A 118 -0.26 10.25 -17.84
CA SER A 118 -0.60 8.84 -18.01
C SER A 118 -0.60 8.09 -16.68
N LEU A 119 0.41 8.33 -15.82
CA LEU A 119 0.45 7.69 -14.50
C LEU A 119 -0.68 8.18 -13.58
N LYS A 120 -1.03 9.47 -13.58
CA LYS A 120 -2.17 9.98 -12.81
C LYS A 120 -3.49 9.37 -13.29
N SER A 121 -3.71 9.32 -14.60
CA SER A 121 -4.88 8.66 -15.20
C SER A 121 -4.95 7.16 -14.89
N TYR A 122 -3.81 6.52 -14.58
CA TYR A 122 -3.76 5.13 -14.16
C TYR A 122 -4.06 4.95 -12.67
N TYR A 123 -3.29 5.59 -11.78
CA TYR A 123 -3.35 5.35 -10.32
C TYR A 123 -4.36 6.22 -9.56
N GLN A 124 -4.60 7.47 -9.98
CA GLN A 124 -5.46 8.41 -9.27
C GLN A 124 -6.91 8.31 -9.77
N THR A 125 -7.50 7.12 -9.66
CA THR A 125 -8.91 6.90 -9.99
C THR A 125 -9.83 7.53 -8.94
N ASP A 126 -11.02 7.97 -9.37
CA ASP A 126 -12.01 8.64 -8.50
C ASP A 126 -12.48 7.78 -7.30
N ASN A 127 -12.26 6.47 -7.32
CA ASN A 127 -12.67 5.55 -6.27
C ASN A 127 -11.47 5.01 -5.47
N CYS A 128 -11.32 5.45 -4.22
CA CYS A 128 -10.27 5.01 -3.31
C CYS A 128 -10.31 3.51 -2.94
N ILE A 129 -11.48 2.88 -3.05
CA ILE A 129 -11.70 1.46 -2.78
C ILE A 129 -11.09 0.60 -3.89
N MET A 130 -10.98 1.14 -5.11
CA MET A 130 -10.29 0.50 -6.24
C MET A 130 -8.77 0.68 -6.09
N SER A 131 -8.20 0.04 -5.07
CA SER A 131 -6.74 -0.06 -4.96
C SER A 131 -6.18 -0.80 -6.17
N ILE A 132 -5.12 -0.26 -6.75
CA ILE A 132 -4.35 -0.95 -7.79
C ILE A 132 -3.18 -1.71 -7.16
N HIS A 133 -2.40 -1.10 -6.25
CA HIS A 133 -1.30 -1.80 -5.55
C HIS A 133 -1.22 -1.53 -4.04
N ILE A 134 -1.18 -0.26 -3.59
CA ILE A 134 -1.08 0.11 -2.15
C ILE A 134 -2.38 -0.19 -1.40
N ASN A 135 -2.30 -0.74 -0.18
CA ASN A 135 -3.45 -1.07 0.67
C ASN A 135 -4.48 0.10 0.77
N PRO A 136 -5.77 -0.12 0.45
CA PRO A 136 -6.76 0.96 0.37
C PRO A 136 -7.01 1.66 1.72
N VAL A 137 -6.88 0.96 2.85
CA VAL A 137 -6.97 1.60 4.17
C VAL A 137 -5.74 2.45 4.46
N LYS A 138 -4.52 2.03 4.10
CA LYS A 138 -3.34 2.92 4.24
C LYS A 138 -3.52 4.20 3.41
N LYS A 139 -4.06 4.13 2.19
CA LYS A 139 -4.41 5.33 1.40
C LYS A 139 -5.39 6.25 2.13
N LEU A 140 -6.45 5.68 2.70
CA LEU A 140 -7.51 6.46 3.35
C LEU A 140 -7.06 7.03 4.71
N LEU A 141 -6.26 6.30 5.47
CA LEU A 141 -5.60 6.79 6.68
C LEU A 141 -4.62 7.92 6.37
N TYR A 142 -3.85 7.83 5.28
CA TYR A 142 -2.99 8.93 4.84
C TYR A 142 -3.80 10.18 4.41
N ARG A 143 -4.94 10.02 3.72
CA ARG A 143 -5.86 11.16 3.47
C ARG A 143 -6.37 11.78 4.78
N ILE A 144 -6.63 10.97 5.81
CA ILE A 144 -7.01 11.47 7.12
C ILE A 144 -5.86 12.28 7.75
N CYS A 145 -4.59 11.89 7.56
CA CYS A 145 -3.43 12.70 7.97
C CYS A 145 -3.36 14.05 7.22
N GLU A 146 -3.50 14.03 5.89
CA GLU A 146 -3.45 15.23 5.04
C GLU A 146 -4.53 16.28 5.40
N GLU A 147 -5.74 15.84 5.73
CA GLU A 147 -6.85 16.72 6.15
C GLU A 147 -6.82 17.04 7.67
N MET A 148 -5.84 16.54 8.42
CA MET A 148 -5.74 16.71 9.88
C MET A 148 -5.07 18.05 10.25
N ASN A 149 -5.86 19.11 10.36
CA ASN A 149 -5.36 20.36 10.97
C ASN A 149 -4.98 20.17 12.47
N ALA A 150 -4.11 21.05 12.99
CA ALA A 150 -3.58 20.95 14.36
C ALA A 150 -4.65 20.90 15.47
N THR A 151 -5.80 21.56 15.27
CA THR A 151 -6.93 21.54 16.20
C THR A 151 -7.60 20.16 16.22
N ASN A 152 -7.86 19.59 15.05
CA ASN A 152 -8.40 18.25 14.90
C ASN A 152 -7.41 17.20 15.42
N PHE A 153 -6.11 17.35 15.14
CA PHE A 153 -5.07 16.46 15.65
C PHE A 153 -5.02 16.46 17.18
N SER A 154 -5.11 17.63 17.81
CA SER A 154 -5.17 17.78 19.27
C SER A 154 -6.43 17.14 19.87
N LYS A 155 -7.59 17.24 19.19
CA LYS A 155 -8.82 16.55 19.57
C LYS A 155 -8.68 15.02 19.42
N PHE A 156 -8.11 14.55 18.31
CA PHE A 156 -7.84 13.14 18.03
C PHE A 156 -6.95 12.50 19.11
N LYS A 157 -5.79 13.11 19.40
CA LYS A 157 -4.91 12.69 20.53
C LYS A 157 -5.67 12.61 21.85
N ARG A 158 -6.56 13.57 22.14
CA ARG A 158 -7.39 13.56 23.36
C ARG A 158 -8.46 12.46 23.36
N SER A 159 -9.08 12.17 22.23
CA SER A 159 -10.05 11.06 22.10
C SER A 159 -9.40 9.70 22.37
N LEU A 160 -8.15 9.51 21.95
CA LEU A 160 -7.39 8.27 22.17
C LEU A 160 -7.06 8.01 23.65
N LEU A 161 -6.90 9.06 24.48
CA LEU A 161 -6.73 8.91 25.93
C LEU A 161 -7.91 8.19 26.60
N ALA A 162 -9.14 8.34 26.08
CA ALA A 162 -10.31 7.62 26.59
C ALA A 162 -10.23 6.10 26.38
N TYR A 163 -9.36 5.64 25.48
CA TYR A 163 -9.05 4.23 25.23
C TYR A 163 -7.74 3.78 25.89
N GLY A 164 -7.15 4.61 26.76
CA GLY A 164 -5.88 4.32 27.44
C GLY A 164 -4.63 4.49 26.56
N LEU A 165 -4.75 5.20 25.43
CA LEU A 165 -3.67 5.39 24.47
C LEU A 165 -3.15 6.84 24.53
N ASP A 166 -1.97 7.03 25.14
CA ASP A 166 -1.33 8.35 25.27
C ASP A 166 -0.33 8.62 24.15
N PHE A 167 -0.71 9.54 23.26
CA PHE A 167 0.13 10.04 22.16
C PHE A 167 0.52 11.51 22.34
N THR A 168 0.39 12.08 23.54
CA THR A 168 0.61 13.52 23.79
C THR A 168 1.92 14.05 23.19
N LYS A 169 3.00 13.27 23.31
CA LYS A 169 4.36 13.59 22.83
C LYS A 169 4.65 13.26 21.35
N GLN A 170 3.76 12.56 20.65
CA GLN A 170 3.95 12.24 19.22
C GLN A 170 3.22 13.28 18.38
N ASP A 171 3.95 13.96 17.51
CA ASP A 171 3.42 15.06 16.69
C ASP A 171 3.25 14.71 15.21
N ILE A 172 3.62 13.48 14.80
CA ILE A 172 3.41 12.96 13.44
C ILE A 172 2.21 12.00 13.43
N CYS A 173 1.25 12.27 12.56
CA CYS A 173 -0.05 11.57 12.53
C CYS A 173 0.11 10.12 12.05
N GLU A 174 0.88 9.93 10.99
CA GLU A 174 1.21 8.66 10.34
C GLU A 174 1.78 7.65 11.34
N ILE A 175 2.60 8.11 12.28
CA ILE A 175 3.25 7.27 13.29
C ILE A 175 2.26 6.88 14.40
N ILE A 176 1.34 7.78 14.80
CA ILE A 176 0.21 7.41 15.65
C ILE A 176 -0.65 6.36 14.95
N LEU A 177 -0.97 6.55 13.66
CA LEU A 177 -1.79 5.60 12.92
C LEU A 177 -1.08 4.24 12.75
N LEU A 178 0.24 4.19 12.55
CA LEU A 178 1.00 2.92 12.58
C LEU A 178 0.90 2.24 13.94
N GLU A 179 1.05 2.97 15.04
CA GLU A 179 0.93 2.37 16.37
C GLU A 179 -0.50 1.88 16.67
N LEU A 180 -1.53 2.56 16.15
CA LEU A 180 -2.91 2.07 16.19
C LEU A 180 -3.13 0.83 15.32
N ILE A 181 -2.42 0.70 14.19
CA ILE A 181 -2.48 -0.51 13.35
C ILE A 181 -1.78 -1.68 14.06
N SER A 182 -0.55 -1.47 14.53
CA SER A 182 0.26 -2.43 15.31
C SER A 182 -0.48 -2.99 16.53
N LYS A 183 -1.24 -2.14 17.23
CA LYS A 183 -2.05 -2.54 18.40
C LYS A 183 -3.41 -3.19 18.03
N GLU A 184 -3.63 -3.54 16.77
CA GLU A 184 -4.90 -3.99 16.19
C GLU A 184 -6.11 -3.03 16.38
N PHE A 185 -5.90 -1.82 16.88
CA PHE A 185 -6.96 -0.82 17.06
C PHE A 185 -7.56 -0.39 15.70
N ILE A 186 -6.71 -0.31 14.67
CA ILE A 186 -7.11 -0.23 13.27
C ILE A 186 -6.67 -1.50 12.57
N LYS A 187 -7.59 -2.35 12.12
CA LYS A 187 -7.24 -3.51 11.30
C LYS A 187 -6.95 -3.05 9.87
N THR A 188 -5.87 -3.52 9.25
CA THR A 188 -5.49 -3.20 7.87
C THR A 188 -5.62 -4.38 6.91
N ASN A 189 -6.13 -5.53 7.39
CA ASN A 189 -6.30 -6.78 6.63
C ASN A 189 -7.41 -6.72 5.55
N PHE A 190 -7.70 -5.52 5.07
CA PHE A 190 -8.38 -5.20 3.83
C PHE A 190 -7.44 -5.56 2.65
N SER A 191 -7.20 -6.86 2.49
CA SER A 191 -6.19 -7.41 1.58
C SER A 191 -6.58 -7.22 0.12
N ASN A 192 -5.59 -6.80 -0.69
CA ASN A 192 -5.63 -6.95 -2.14
C ASN A 192 -5.46 -8.43 -2.51
N LYS A 193 -6.54 -9.20 -2.34
CA LYS A 193 -6.71 -10.65 -2.60
C LYS A 193 -5.89 -11.63 -1.73
N CYS A 194 -6.59 -12.16 -0.71
CA CYS A 194 -6.56 -13.55 -0.22
C CYS A 194 -5.26 -14.18 0.36
N LEU A 195 -5.47 -15.11 1.29
CA LEU A 195 -4.53 -16.13 1.80
C LEU A 195 -3.24 -15.65 2.50
N SER A 196 -3.34 -15.47 3.81
CA SER A 196 -2.57 -16.33 4.71
C SER A 196 -3.45 -16.81 5.87
N VAL A 197 -3.30 -18.08 6.25
CA VAL A 197 -4.12 -18.72 7.28
C VAL A 197 -3.57 -18.37 8.66
N ALA A 198 -4.30 -17.55 9.41
CA ALA A 198 -4.02 -17.29 10.82
C ALA A 198 -5.32 -17.28 11.64
N ASN A 199 -5.60 -18.41 12.31
CA ASN A 199 -6.70 -18.54 13.26
C ASN A 199 -6.34 -17.86 14.58
N THR A 200 -6.76 -16.62 14.81
CA THR A 200 -6.78 -16.02 16.14
C THR A 200 -8.16 -15.44 16.47
N SER A 201 -8.81 -16.08 17.44
CA SER A 201 -10.03 -15.57 18.07
C SER A 201 -9.70 -14.42 19.01
N THR A 202 -9.44 -13.23 18.45
CA THR A 202 -9.36 -11.97 19.21
C THR A 202 -10.58 -11.11 18.91
N LYS A 203 -11.15 -10.57 19.99
CA LYS A 203 -12.46 -9.89 20.07
C LYS A 203 -12.66 -8.87 18.94
N LYS A 204 -13.71 -9.05 18.11
CA LYS A 204 -14.05 -8.17 16.96
C LYS A 204 -14.43 -6.75 17.41
N MET A 205 -13.43 -5.87 17.53
CA MET A 205 -13.52 -4.40 17.64
C MET A 205 -12.30 -3.83 16.90
N ALA A 206 -12.50 -2.85 16.00
CA ALA A 206 -11.42 -2.11 15.34
C ALA A 206 -11.95 -0.81 14.71
N VAL A 207 -12.52 -0.87 13.50
CA VAL A 207 -12.87 0.32 12.71
C VAL A 207 -13.88 1.23 13.41
N ARG A 208 -14.93 0.67 14.04
CA ARG A 208 -16.01 1.47 14.65
C ARG A 208 -15.51 2.44 15.74
N ASP A 209 -14.55 2.02 16.55
CA ASP A 209 -14.07 2.85 17.66
C ASP A 209 -13.04 3.88 17.19
N PHE A 210 -12.17 3.53 16.25
CA PHE A 210 -11.38 4.51 15.51
C PHE A 210 -12.26 5.56 14.82
N VAL A 211 -13.32 5.13 14.12
CA VAL A 211 -14.28 6.03 13.48
C VAL A 211 -14.91 7.01 14.47
N LYS A 212 -15.30 6.58 15.68
CA LYS A 212 -15.79 7.51 16.73
C LYS A 212 -14.77 8.58 17.11
N THR A 213 -13.47 8.27 17.06
CA THR A 213 -12.41 9.25 17.38
C THR A 213 -12.25 10.35 16.33
N ILE A 214 -12.66 10.08 15.07
CA ILE A 214 -12.52 11.01 13.93
C ILE A 214 -13.84 11.59 13.41
N GLU A 215 -15.00 10.95 13.63
CA GLU A 215 -16.27 11.36 13.00
C GLU A 215 -16.80 12.73 13.46
N ASN A 216 -16.34 13.18 14.63
CA ASN A 216 -16.65 14.48 15.21
C ASN A 216 -15.60 15.57 14.90
N LEU A 217 -14.64 15.27 14.01
CA LEU A 217 -13.61 16.20 13.56
C LEU A 217 -14.05 16.88 12.26
N GLU A 218 -13.94 18.20 12.22
CA GLU A 218 -14.44 19.04 11.13
C GLU A 218 -13.60 18.82 9.86
N GLY A 219 -14.24 18.50 8.73
CA GLY A 219 -13.59 18.18 7.46
C GLY A 219 -13.41 16.68 7.20
N LEU A 220 -13.39 15.84 8.25
CA LEU A 220 -13.13 14.39 8.12
C LEU A 220 -14.40 13.54 7.91
N GLN A 221 -15.57 14.15 7.79
CA GLN A 221 -16.84 13.40 7.68
C GLN A 221 -16.91 12.53 6.42
N ILE A 222 -16.45 13.03 5.27
CA ILE A 222 -16.44 12.28 4.00
C ILE A 222 -15.48 11.09 4.10
N LEU A 223 -14.25 11.30 4.59
CA LEU A 223 -13.26 10.23 4.79
C LEU A 223 -13.74 9.17 5.79
N THR A 224 -14.49 9.60 6.81
CA THR A 224 -15.15 8.69 7.77
C THR A 224 -16.23 7.83 7.10
N MET A 225 -16.99 8.39 6.15
CA MET A 225 -17.97 7.64 5.35
C MET A 225 -17.28 6.67 4.38
N GLU A 226 -16.20 7.09 3.70
CA GLU A 226 -15.36 6.21 2.88
C GLU A 226 -14.83 5.03 3.69
N LEU A 227 -14.40 5.25 4.94
CA LEU A 227 -13.84 4.19 5.79
C LEU A 227 -14.91 3.18 6.23
N LYS A 228 -16.10 3.66 6.59
CA LYS A 228 -17.29 2.82 6.88
C LYS A 228 -17.72 2.01 5.64
N ALA A 229 -17.65 2.60 4.44
CA ALA A 229 -17.97 1.92 3.19
C ALA A 229 -16.94 0.83 2.82
N LEU A 230 -15.65 1.14 2.96
CA LEU A 230 -14.54 0.21 2.72
C LEU A 230 -14.56 -0.98 3.70
N GLU A 231 -14.88 -0.75 4.98
CA GLU A 231 -15.13 -1.83 5.95
C GLU A 231 -16.29 -2.74 5.48
N THR A 232 -17.38 -2.15 5.00
CA THR A 232 -18.59 -2.88 4.58
C THR A 232 -18.33 -3.75 3.35
N GLU A 233 -17.69 -3.22 2.31
CA GLU A 233 -17.46 -3.97 1.07
C GLU A 233 -16.48 -5.14 1.27
N VAL A 234 -15.44 -4.97 2.11
CA VAL A 234 -14.51 -6.07 2.40
C VAL A 234 -15.16 -7.15 3.25
N ASN A 235 -15.97 -6.80 4.27
CA ASN A 235 -16.72 -7.81 5.04
C ASN A 235 -17.63 -8.65 4.13
N LYS A 236 -18.31 -8.01 3.18
CA LYS A 236 -19.15 -8.68 2.15
C LYS A 236 -18.33 -9.58 1.21
N HIS A 237 -17.08 -9.24 0.90
CA HIS A 237 -16.17 -10.12 0.15
C HIS A 237 -15.75 -11.36 0.97
N PHE A 238 -15.47 -11.20 2.27
CA PHE A 238 -15.19 -12.33 3.16
C PHE A 238 -16.42 -13.25 3.31
N GLU A 239 -17.62 -12.69 3.49
CA GLU A 239 -18.86 -13.48 3.59
C GLU A 239 -19.18 -14.24 2.30
N LYS A 240 -18.86 -13.69 1.12
CA LYS A 240 -18.98 -14.42 -0.15
C LYS A 240 -17.96 -15.55 -0.28
N ALA A 241 -16.72 -15.34 0.15
CA ALA A 241 -15.68 -16.37 0.09
C ALA A 241 -15.97 -17.54 1.05
N SER A 242 -16.62 -17.30 2.19
CA SER A 242 -17.02 -18.34 3.15
C SER A 242 -18.35 -19.04 2.83
N ASN A 243 -19.13 -18.55 1.86
CA ASN A 243 -20.40 -19.15 1.42
C ASN A 243 -20.30 -19.77 0.01
N SER A 244 -19.09 -20.20 -0.39
CA SER A 244 -18.92 -21.11 -1.52
C SER A 244 -19.52 -22.48 -1.16
N PRO A 245 -20.46 -23.05 -1.94
CA PRO A 245 -21.09 -24.32 -1.61
C PRO A 245 -20.17 -25.51 -1.94
N GLU A 246 -19.29 -25.86 -1.01
CA GLU A 246 -18.84 -27.25 -0.85
C GLU A 246 -20.01 -28.07 -0.26
N ASP A 247 -20.91 -28.52 -1.12
CA ASP A 247 -21.74 -29.75 -1.00
C ASP A 247 -22.91 -29.68 -2.01
N ALA A 248 -22.64 -30.08 -3.25
CA ALA A 248 -23.66 -30.52 -4.19
C ALA A 248 -23.51 -32.04 -4.37
N PRO A 249 -24.57 -32.85 -4.14
CA PRO A 249 -24.43 -34.31 -4.17
C PRO A 249 -24.15 -34.82 -5.58
N ILE A 250 -23.34 -35.87 -5.66
CA ILE A 250 -23.02 -36.58 -6.90
C ILE A 250 -24.31 -37.15 -7.51
N SER A 251 -24.62 -36.77 -8.75
CA SER A 251 -25.54 -37.49 -9.61
C SER A 251 -24.91 -37.64 -10.99
N GLU A 252 -24.62 -38.88 -11.38
CA GLU A 252 -24.15 -39.24 -12.72
C GLU A 252 -25.27 -38.99 -13.75
N GLU A 253 -24.96 -38.40 -14.91
CA GLU A 253 -25.17 -39.02 -16.23
C GLU A 253 -24.80 -38.10 -17.44
N THR A 254 -23.84 -38.60 -18.23
CA THR A 254 -23.68 -38.47 -19.71
C THR A 254 -23.55 -37.11 -20.44
N HIS A 255 -22.32 -36.89 -20.96
CA HIS A 255 -21.92 -36.41 -22.31
C HIS A 255 -22.62 -35.20 -23.01
N LYS A 256 -21.81 -34.19 -23.37
CA LYS A 256 -21.29 -33.99 -24.75
C LYS A 256 -20.13 -32.98 -24.84
N GLU A 257 -19.26 -33.17 -25.83
CA GLU A 257 -18.21 -32.24 -26.33
C GLU A 257 -18.88 -31.07 -27.11
N ASP A 258 -18.25 -29.97 -27.56
CA ASP A 258 -16.85 -29.47 -27.60
C ASP A 258 -16.77 -28.07 -26.89
N ASP A 259 -15.75 -27.19 -26.92
CA ASP A 259 -14.41 -27.11 -27.55
C ASP A 259 -13.47 -26.19 -26.69
N LYS A 260 -12.22 -26.01 -27.14
CA LYS A 260 -11.11 -25.21 -26.61
C LYS A 260 -11.29 -23.69 -26.47
N PHE A 261 -10.59 -23.10 -25.49
CA PHE A 261 -9.40 -22.28 -25.77
C PHE A 261 -8.50 -22.13 -24.52
N ASP A 262 -7.42 -22.92 -24.48
CA ASP A 262 -6.29 -22.70 -23.57
C ASP A 262 -5.46 -21.49 -24.02
N ASN A 263 -4.86 -20.79 -23.04
CA ASN A 263 -3.51 -20.23 -23.14
C ASN A 263 -3.06 -19.70 -21.77
N ALA A 264 -2.58 -20.61 -20.93
CA ALA A 264 -1.73 -20.30 -19.80
C ALA A 264 -0.28 -20.58 -20.19
N GLU A 265 0.40 -19.62 -20.82
CA GLU A 265 1.86 -19.69 -21.00
C GLU A 265 2.54 -19.18 -19.73
N ILE A 266 2.86 -20.14 -18.87
CA ILE A 266 3.79 -20.01 -17.76
C ILE A 266 5.19 -19.95 -18.36
N PHE A 267 5.87 -18.80 -18.21
CA PHE A 267 7.33 -18.73 -18.34
C PHE A 267 7.95 -18.63 -16.95
N GLU A 268 8.09 -19.78 -16.30
CA GLU A 268 9.18 -20.00 -15.37
C GLU A 268 10.45 -20.20 -16.20
N ASP A 269 11.44 -19.32 -16.06
CA ASP A 269 12.81 -19.73 -16.31
C ASP A 269 13.83 -18.87 -15.55
N SER A 270 14.71 -19.56 -14.81
CA SER A 270 15.97 -19.06 -14.23
C SER A 270 15.93 -17.92 -13.20
N LEU A 271 15.60 -18.26 -11.95
CA LEU A 271 16.25 -17.67 -10.76
C LEU A 271 16.78 -18.79 -9.86
N ASN A 272 18.05 -19.17 -10.07
CA ASN A 272 18.78 -20.06 -9.17
C ASN A 272 19.00 -19.37 -7.80
N PHE A 273 18.22 -19.77 -6.79
CA PHE A 273 18.38 -19.35 -5.40
C PHE A 273 19.13 -20.39 -4.57
N GLU A 274 20.40 -20.63 -4.90
CA GLU A 274 21.36 -21.26 -3.99
C GLU A 274 22.67 -20.44 -3.98
N ASN A 275 23.23 -20.24 -2.79
CA ASN A 275 24.45 -19.48 -2.48
C ASN A 275 24.35 -17.93 -2.49
N LEU A 276 23.63 -17.38 -1.50
CA LEU A 276 24.03 -16.13 -0.85
C LEU A 276 23.95 -16.32 0.67
N THR A 277 25.04 -16.81 1.26
CA THR A 277 25.22 -16.91 2.72
C THR A 277 25.72 -15.59 3.30
N LEU A 278 25.44 -15.36 4.59
CA LEU A 278 25.62 -14.08 5.29
C LEU A 278 27.09 -13.68 5.57
N GLU A 279 28.06 -14.25 4.85
CA GLU A 279 29.51 -14.12 5.15
C GLU A 279 30.25 -13.14 4.21
N ASP A 280 29.70 -12.81 3.05
CA ASP A 280 30.37 -11.95 2.04
C ASP A 280 30.39 -10.45 2.38
N PHE A 281 29.76 -10.01 3.47
CA PHE A 281 29.70 -8.58 3.86
C PHE A 281 30.84 -8.11 4.77
N HIS A 282 31.81 -8.96 5.10
CA HIS A 282 33.02 -8.58 5.85
C HIS A 282 34.31 -8.66 4.98
N ALA A 283 34.26 -8.08 3.78
CA ALA A 283 35.43 -8.03 2.88
C ALA A 283 35.58 -6.74 2.03
N SER A 284 35.40 -5.55 2.63
CA SER A 284 36.29 -4.41 2.33
C SER A 284 36.26 -3.38 3.46
N CYS A 285 37.45 -2.84 3.76
CA CYS A 285 37.58 -1.52 4.39
C CYS A 285 37.31 -0.40 3.36
#